data_AF-A0A1W1UMM7-F1
#
_entry.id   AF-A0A1W1UMM7-F1
#
_cell.length_a   1.000
_cell.length_b   1.000
_cell.length_c   1.000
_cell.angle_alpha   90.00
_cell.angle_beta   90.00
_cell.angle_gamma   90.00
#
_symmetry.space_group_name_H-M   'P 1'
#
loop_
_entity.id
_entity.type
_entity.pdbx_description
1 polymer ?
#
loop_
_entity_poly.entity_id
_entity_poly.type
_entity_poly.pdbx_seq_one_letter_code
_entity_poly.pdbx_strand_id
1 'polypeptide(L)' 'MKELGLGLFIIGLLSLFLPFLGLKFILLAWIDQWGTTVAWLIRGGVTLLGLVLYLTYRNRD' A
#
# COMPACT_ATOMS: atom_id res chain seq x y z
N MET A 1 -6.11 15.48 4.19
CA MET A 1 -5.77 14.81 2.91
C MET A 1 -4.30 14.37 2.84
N LYS A 2 -3.34 15.21 3.26
CA LYS A 2 -1.90 14.85 3.35
C LYS A 2 -1.64 13.67 4.30
N GLU A 3 -2.23 13.68 5.50
CA GLU A 3 -2.10 12.58 6.47
C GLU A 3 -2.73 11.26 5.99
N LEU A 4 -3.86 11.33 5.27
CA LEU A 4 -4.49 10.17 4.65
C LEU A 4 -3.62 9.56 3.54
N GLY A 5 -3.00 10.40 2.71
CA GLY A 5 -2.04 9.95 1.69
C GLY A 5 -0.80 9.31 2.32
N LEU A 6 -0.27 9.91 3.39
CA LEU A 6 0.88 9.39 4.14
C LEU A 6 0.54 8.04 4.81
N GLY A 7 -0.64 7.93 5.42
CA GLY A 7 -1.13 6.67 6.00
C GLY A 7 -1.31 5.57 4.96
N LEU A 8 -1.96 5.86 3.83
CA LEU A 8 -2.10 4.92 2.71
C LEU A 8 -0.75 4.48 2.15
N PHE A 9 0.19 5.41 2.01
CA PHE A 9 1.54 5.11 1.55
C PHE A 9 2.25 4.15 2.51
N ILE A 10 2.22 4.42 3.81
CA ILE A 10 2.84 3.56 4.83
C ILE A 10 2.19 2.17 4.85
N ILE A 11 0.86 2.08 4.77
CA ILE A 11 0.14 0.80 4.76
C ILE A 11 0.47 -0.01 3.49
N GLY A 12 0.49 0.63 2.32
CA GLY A 12 0.90 -0.01 1.08
C GLY A 12 2.35 -0.51 1.14
N LEU A 13 3.26 0.33 1.62
CA LEU A 13 4.68 0.03 1.74
C LEU A 13 4.94 -1.12 2.73
N LEU A 14 4.28 -1.09 3.89
CA LEU A 14 4.32 -2.19 4.85
C LEU A 14 3.77 -3.47 4.23
N SER A 15 2.65 -3.40 3.50
CA SER A 15 2.09 -4.58 2.83
C SER A 15 2.98 -5.13 1.71
N LEU A 16 3.84 -4.31 1.10
CA LEU A 16 4.90 -4.77 0.18
C LEU A 16 6.03 -5.47 0.91
N PHE A 17 6.43 -4.97 2.09
CA PHE A 17 7.58 -5.47 2.84
C PHE A 17 7.29 -6.71 3.71
N LEU A 18 6.11 -6.80 4.33
CA LEU A 18 5.74 -7.91 5.21
C LEU A 18 5.89 -9.31 4.58
N PRO A 19 5.51 -9.53 3.29
CA PRO A 19 5.70 -10.81 2.63
C PRO A 19 7.14 -11.31 2.62
N PHE A 20 8.14 -10.42 2.61
CA PHE A 20 9.56 -10.79 2.67
C PHE A 20 9.97 -11.34 4.04
N LEU A 21 9.22 -11.01 5.10
CA LEU A 21 9.40 -11.54 6.46
C LEU A 21 8.59 -12.82 6.70
N GLY A 22 7.90 -13.34 5.67
CA GLY A 22 6.93 -14.44 5.80
C GLY A 22 5.65 -14.03 6.53
N LEU A 23 5.47 -12.74 6.81
CA LEU A 23 4.30 -12.20 7.49
C LEU A 23 3.29 -11.68 6.49
N LYS A 24 2.00 -11.80 6.81
CA LYS A 24 0.91 -11.30 5.97
C LYS A 24 0.21 -10.16 6.69
N PHE A 25 -0.03 -9.06 5.96
CA PHE A 25 -0.89 -8.01 6.47
C PHE A 25 -2.32 -8.56 6.56
N ILE A 26 -2.89 -8.70 7.77
CA ILE A 26 -4.23 -9.29 7.97
C ILE A 26 -5.29 -8.66 7.06
N LEU A 27 -5.24 -7.34 6.88
CA LEU A 27 -6.19 -6.61 6.02
C LEU A 27 -6.04 -6.90 4.53
N LEU A 28 -4.85 -7.31 4.07
CA LEU A 28 -4.58 -7.62 2.68
C LEU A 28 -4.44 -9.13 2.45
N ALA A 29 -4.59 -9.98 3.46
CA ALA A 29 -4.46 -11.43 3.30
C ALA A 29 -5.51 -12.03 2.33
N TRP A 30 -6.66 -11.38 2.16
CA TRP A 30 -7.69 -11.81 1.22
C TRP A 30 -7.25 -11.67 -0.25
N ILE A 31 -6.35 -10.74 -0.57
CA ILE A 31 -5.87 -10.56 -1.95
C ILE A 31 -4.96 -11.72 -2.38
N ASP A 32 -4.38 -12.46 -1.44
CA ASP A 32 -3.59 -13.65 -1.76
C ASP A 32 -4.47 -14.77 -2.37
N GLN A 33 -5.81 -14.73 -2.18
CA GLN A 33 -6.74 -15.68 -2.83
C GLN A 33 -6.90 -15.42 -4.33
N TRP A 34 -6.54 -14.23 -4.81
CA TRP A 34 -6.68 -13.81 -6.20
C TRP A 34 -5.45 -14.19 -7.04
N GLY A 35 -4.47 -14.83 -6.41
CA GLY A 35 -3.20 -15.22 -7.01
C GLY A 35 -2.11 -14.18 -6.80
N THR A 36 -0.86 -14.67 -6.84
CA THR A 36 0.34 -13.89 -6.54
C THR A 36 0.43 -12.61 -7.38
N THR A 37 0.21 -12.69 -8.69
CA THR A 37 0.32 -11.54 -9.58
C THR A 37 -0.67 -10.42 -9.23
N VAL A 38 -1.93 -10.77 -8.95
CA VAL A 38 -2.97 -9.81 -8.57
C VAL A 38 -2.66 -9.19 -7.20
N ALA A 39 -2.19 -10.01 -6.25
CA ALA A 39 -1.78 -9.54 -4.94
C ALA A 39 -0.67 -8.48 -5.00
N TRP A 40 0.38 -8.72 -5.80
CA TRP A 40 1.46 -7.76 -6.00
C TRP A 40 1.00 -6.50 -6.72
N LEU A 41 0.10 -6.61 -7.70
CA LEU A 41 -0.51 -5.47 -8.38
C LEU A 41 -1.27 -4.56 -7.42
N ILE A 42 -2.08 -5.14 -6.52
CA ILE A 42 -2.84 -4.37 -5.53
C ILE A 42 -1.90 -3.72 -4.50
N ARG A 43 -0.92 -4.46 -3.99
CA ARG A 43 0.09 -3.93 -3.05
C ARG A 43 0.86 -2.76 -3.65
N GLY A 44 1.35 -2.94 -4.88
CA GLY A 44 2.03 -1.89 -5.64
C GLY A 44 1.12 -0.70 -5.94
N GLY A 45 -0.12 -0.96 -6.35
CA GLY A 45 -1.13 0.06 -6.65
C GLY A 45 -1.49 0.93 -5.45
N VAL A 46 -1.76 0.32 -4.29
CA VAL A 46 -2.04 1.05 -3.04
C VAL A 46 -0.85 1.90 -2.62
N THR A 47 0.37 1.36 -2.74
CA THR A 47 1.60 2.09 -2.40
C THR A 47 1.79 3.30 -3.34
N LEU A 48 1.67 3.12 -4.65
CA LEU A 48 1.80 4.19 -5.63
C LEU A 48 0.69 5.25 -5.46
N LEU A 49 -0.55 4.83 -5.23
CA LEU A 49 -1.66 5.76 -4.97
C LEU A 49 -1.43 6.57 -3.71
N GLY A 50 -0.97 5.94 -2.63
CA GLY A 50 -0.59 6.63 -1.39
C GLY A 50 0.52 7.66 -1.64
N LEU A 51 1.54 7.29 -2.41
CA LEU A 51 2.65 8.19 -2.78
C LEU A 51 2.16 9.39 -3.60
N VAL A 52 1.33 9.15 -4.63
CA VAL A 52 0.78 10.20 -5.49
C VAL A 52 -0.10 11.15 -4.70
N LEU A 53 -0.96 10.61 -3.82
CA LEU A 53 -1.80 11.42 -2.92
C LEU A 53 -0.93 12.25 -1.97
N TYR A 54 0.09 11.65 -1.37
CA TYR A 54 1.02 12.38 -0.50
C TYR A 54 1.72 13.51 -1.25
N LEU A 55 2.29 13.25 -2.42
CA LEU A 55 2.99 14.28 -3.23
C LEU A 55 2.04 15.40 -3.69
N THR A 56 0.81 15.05 -4.08
CA THR A 56 -0.19 16.01 -4.55
C THR A 56 -0.66 16.96 -3.44
N TYR A 57 -0.85 16.44 -2.22
CA TYR A 57 -1.34 17.22 -1.08
C TYR A 57 -0.22 17.73 -0.17
N ARG A 58 1.03 17.33 -0.40
CA ARG A 58 2.20 17.80 0.35
C ARG A 58 2.41 19.31 0.25
N ASN A 59 2.08 19.89 -0.90
CA ASN A 59 2.37 21.29 -1.24
C ASN A 59 1.15 22.22 -1.13
N ARG A 60 0.05 21.72 -0.55
CA ARG A 60 -1.14 22.48 -0.18
C ARG A 60 -1.15 22.60 1.33
N ASP A 61 -0.32 23.51 1.84
CA ASP A 61 -0.37 24.00 3.23
C ASP A 61 -1.38 25.15 3.31
#